data_AF-A0A2G4SXU1-F1
#
_entry.id   AF-A0A2G4SXU1-F1
#
_cell.length_a   1.000
_cell.length_b   1.000
_cell.length_c   1.000
_cell.angle_alpha   90.00
_cell.angle_beta   90.00
_cell.angle_gamma   90.00
#
_symmetry.space_group_name_H-M   'P 1'
#
loop_
_entity.id
_entity.type
_entity.pdbx_description
1 polymer ?
#
loop_
_entity_poly.entity_id
_entity_poly.type
_entity_poly.pdbx_seq_one_letter_code
_entity_poly.pdbx_strand_id
1 'polypeptide(L)'
;MSIILSAANAACSIYGLEIALENQLSALQQLKDVGLEPVTLVNGDPTIAVAISTKKVNMEPWRYQRLPQDTKQKQQCNDSNSSESFIVSIHHHDQQFLILWLRLCLPHLSQA
;
A
#
# COMPACT_ATOMS: atom_id res chain seq x y z
N MET A 1 -4.26 -1.05 -23.56
CA MET A 1 -3.10 -0.58 -22.79
C MET A 1 -3.14 -1.32 -21.46
N SER A 2 -2.35 -2.37 -21.26
CA SER A 2 -2.32 -3.08 -19.97
C SER A 2 -1.66 -2.17 -18.96
N ILE A 3 -2.39 -1.77 -17.93
CA ILE A 3 -1.81 -1.09 -16.76
C ILE A 3 -1.02 -2.16 -16.03
N ILE A 4 0.31 -2.11 -16.12
CA ILE A 4 1.18 -2.97 -15.34
C ILE A 4 1.19 -2.39 -13.92
N LEU A 5 0.56 -3.09 -12.99
CA LEU A 5 0.56 -2.70 -11.57
C LEU A 5 1.96 -2.89 -10.98
N SER A 6 2.52 -1.87 -10.34
CA SER A 6 3.80 -2.01 -9.63
C SER A 6 3.59 -2.54 -8.21
N ALA A 7 4.63 -3.13 -7.62
CA ALA A 7 4.58 -3.64 -6.25
C ALA A 7 4.21 -2.56 -5.22
N ALA A 8 4.67 -1.32 -5.43
CA ALA A 8 4.38 -0.18 -4.58
C ALA A 8 2.90 0.24 -4.64
N ASN A 9 2.35 0.38 -5.85
CA ASN A 9 0.93 0.69 -6.03
C ASN A 9 0.04 -0.43 -5.50
N ALA A 10 0.42 -1.68 -5.75
CA ALA A 10 -0.29 -2.84 -5.23
C ALA A 10 -0.32 -2.86 -3.71
N ALA A 11 0.78 -2.51 -3.04
CA ALA A 11 0.82 -2.43 -1.59
C ALA A 11 -0.18 -1.39 -1.06
N CYS A 12 -0.25 -0.20 -1.67
CA CYS A 12 -1.30 0.79 -1.37
C CYS A 12 -2.71 0.22 -1.57
N SER A 13 -2.97 -0.43 -2.72
CA SER A 13 -4.28 -1.02 -3.00
C SER A 13 -4.69 -2.09 -2.00
N ILE A 14 -3.75 -2.93 -1.54
CA ILE A 14 -4.00 -3.97 -0.54
C ILE A 14 -4.43 -3.37 0.80
N TYR A 15 -3.85 -2.24 1.20
CA TYR A 15 -4.21 -1.52 2.43
C TYR A 15 -5.32 -0.48 2.23
N GLY A 16 -5.84 -0.28 1.02
CA GLY A 16 -6.85 0.74 0.72
C GLY A 16 -6.34 2.18 0.88
N LEU A 17 -5.05 2.41 0.65
CA LEU A 17 -4.41 3.73 0.76
C LEU A 17 -4.43 4.47 -0.58
N GLU A 18 -4.45 5.79 -0.52
CA GLU A 18 -4.18 6.64 -1.68
C GLU A 18 -2.76 6.41 -2.20
N ILE A 19 -2.60 6.43 -3.52
CA ILE A 19 -1.31 6.23 -4.20
C ILE A 19 -0.49 7.52 -4.10
N ALA A 20 0.19 7.67 -2.96
CA ALA A 20 1.19 8.68 -2.67
C ALA A 20 2.52 8.01 -2.31
N LEU A 21 3.64 8.72 -2.48
CA LEU A 21 4.98 8.16 -2.31
C LEU A 21 5.21 7.60 -0.90
N GLU A 22 4.83 8.36 0.12
CA GLU A 22 4.96 7.98 1.52
C GLU A 22 4.12 6.73 1.85
N ASN A 23 2.93 6.62 1.27
CA ASN A 23 2.05 5.47 1.45
C ASN A 23 2.62 4.24 0.75
N GLN A 24 3.14 4.40 -0.46
CA GLN A 24 3.78 3.32 -1.23
C GLN A 24 4.96 2.72 -0.47
N LEU A 25 5.85 3.56 0.05
CA LEU A 25 7.02 3.13 0.81
C LEU A 25 6.62 2.46 2.12
N SER A 26 5.70 3.09 2.87
CA SER A 26 5.22 2.56 4.15
C SER A 26 4.50 1.22 3.96
N ALA A 27 3.56 1.14 3.02
CA ALA A 27 2.78 -0.07 2.75
C ALA A 27 3.66 -1.24 2.28
N LEU A 28 4.60 -0.96 1.37
CA LEU A 28 5.51 -2.00 0.88
C LEU A 28 6.45 -2.49 1.98
N GLN A 29 6.93 -1.58 2.84
CA GLN A 29 7.76 -1.94 3.99
C GLN A 29 6.96 -2.77 5.01
N GLN A 30 5.71 -2.39 5.31
CA GLN A 30 4.85 -3.15 6.22
C GLN A 30 4.63 -4.59 5.75
N LEU A 31 4.37 -4.81 4.45
CA LEU A 31 4.28 -6.17 3.90
C LEU A 31 5.59 -6.94 4.09
N LYS A 32 6.73 -6.30 3.82
CA LYS A 32 8.06 -6.92 3.95
C LYS A 32 8.37 -7.32 5.39
N ASP A 33 8.02 -6.49 6.36
CA ASP A 33 8.28 -6.73 7.79
C ASP A 33 7.56 -7.98 8.31
N VAL A 34 6.40 -8.30 7.73
CA VAL A 34 5.64 -9.53 8.04
C VAL A 34 5.92 -10.68 7.06
N GLY A 35 6.92 -10.55 6.18
CA GLY A 35 7.31 -11.60 5.23
C GLY A 35 6.32 -11.85 4.10
N LEU A 36 5.52 -10.84 3.75
CA LEU A 36 4.59 -10.85 2.62
C LEU A 36 5.14 -10.04 1.45
N GLU A 37 4.72 -10.41 0.23
CA GLU A 37 4.95 -9.64 -0.99
C GLU A 37 3.64 -9.45 -1.78
N PRO A 38 3.44 -8.29 -2.42
CA PRO A 38 2.30 -8.07 -3.29
C PRO A 38 2.50 -8.79 -4.64
N VAL A 39 1.51 -9.59 -5.02
CA VAL A 39 1.50 -10.39 -6.26
C VAL A 39 0.15 -10.35 -6.95
N THR A 40 0.10 -10.73 -8.22
CA THR A 40 -1.15 -11.07 -8.93
C THR A 40 -1.26 -12.58 -9.11
N LEU A 41 -2.46 -13.06 -9.45
CA LEU A 41 -2.68 -14.45 -9.82
C LEU A 41 -2.38 -14.64 -11.31
N VAL A 42 -1.61 -15.68 -11.67
CA VAL A 42 -1.22 -15.97 -13.06
C VAL A 42 -2.43 -16.11 -14.00
N ASN A 43 -3.52 -16.71 -13.51
CA ASN A 43 -4.77 -16.90 -14.24
C ASN A 43 -5.93 -16.03 -13.70
N GLY A 44 -5.61 -14.94 -12.99
CA GLY A 44 -6.61 -14.01 -12.44
C GLY A 44 -6.61 -12.67 -13.14
N ASP A 45 -7.34 -11.72 -12.56
CA ASP A 45 -7.34 -10.33 -13.03
C ASP A 45 -5.97 -9.67 -12.69
N PRO A 46 -5.21 -9.18 -13.68
CA PRO A 46 -3.90 -8.57 -13.45
C PRO A 46 -3.97 -7.21 -12.75
N THR A 47 -5.16 -6.63 -12.58
CA THR A 47 -5.38 -5.37 -11.87
C THR A 47 -5.60 -5.56 -10.37
N ILE A 48 -5.83 -6.80 -9.92
CA ILE A 48 -6.11 -7.13 -8.53
C ILE A 48 -4.86 -7.76 -7.91
N ALA A 49 -4.28 -7.07 -6.94
CA ALA A 49 -3.16 -7.58 -6.16
C ALA A 49 -3.63 -8.26 -4.87
N VAL A 50 -2.84 -9.25 -4.43
CA VAL A 50 -3.00 -9.93 -3.15
C VAL A 50 -1.65 -9.99 -2.42
N ALA A 51 -1.69 -9.95 -1.09
CA ALA A 51 -0.50 -10.17 -0.27
C ALA A 51 -0.31 -11.66 0.00
N ILE A 52 0.84 -12.21 -0.38
CA ILE A 52 1.16 -13.63 -0.20
C ILE A 52 2.55 -13.74 0.45
N SER A 53 2.74 -14.74 1.30
CA SER A 53 4.05 -14.94 1.92
C SER A 53 5.11 -15.25 0.87
N THR A 54 6.29 -14.66 1.01
CA THR A 54 7.40 -14.87 0.07
C THR A 54 7.74 -16.35 -0.09
N LYS A 55 7.65 -17.12 1.00
CA LYS A 55 7.81 -18.58 0.98
C LYS A 55 6.79 -19.25 0.05
N LYS A 56 5.52 -18.86 0.11
CA LYS A 56 4.46 -19.46 -0.72
C LYS A 56 4.62 -19.08 -2.18
N VAL A 57 4.96 -17.82 -2.48
CA VAL A 57 5.25 -17.39 -3.87
C VAL A 57 6.39 -18.22 -4.46
N ASN A 58 7.45 -18.49 -3.69
CA ASN A 58 8.57 -19.33 -4.13
C ASN A 58 8.19 -20.79 -4.35
N MET A 59 7.26 -21.33 -3.56
CA MET A 59 6.81 -22.72 -3.68
C MET A 59 5.79 -22.92 -4.80
N GLU A 60 4.99 -21.91 -5.13
CA GLU A 60 3.89 -21.98 -6.10
C GLU A 60 4.04 -20.93 -7.22
N PRO A 61 5.18 -20.87 -7.95
CA PRO A 61 5.41 -19.85 -8.97
C PRO A 61 4.45 -19.91 -10.17
N TRP A 62 3.76 -21.04 -10.37
CA TRP A 62 2.72 -21.18 -11.40
C TRP A 62 1.36 -20.57 -11.00
N ARG A 63 1.19 -20.16 -9.72
CA ARG A 63 -0.04 -19.53 -9.24
C ARG A 63 0.10 -18.01 -9.06
N TYR A 64 1.30 -17.55 -8.73
CA TYR A 64 1.55 -16.17 -8.34
C TYR A 64 2.56 -15.51 -9.27
N GLN A 65 2.23 -14.32 -9.75
CA GLN A 65 3.10 -13.49 -10.56
C GLN A 65 3.61 -12.31 -9.72
N ARG A 66 4.93 -12.16 -9.65
CA ARG A 66 5.55 -11.02 -8.99
C ARG A 66 5.35 -9.76 -9.80
N LEU A 67 5.03 -8.68 -9.09
CA LEU A 67 4.90 -7.36 -9.68
C LEU A 67 6.27 -6.71 -9.84
N PRO A 68 6.46 -5.86 -10.86
CA PRO A 68 7.67 -5.07 -11.00
C PRO A 68 7.92 -4.22 -9.75
N GLN A 69 9.15 -4.25 -9.26
CA GLN A 69 9.60 -3.31 -8.24
C GLN A 69 10.07 -2.04 -8.93
N ASP A 70 9.45 -0.91 -8.60
CA ASP A 70 9.90 0.40 -9.06
C ASP A 70 11.27 0.71 -8.45
N THR A 71 12.33 0.35 -9.16
CA THR A 71 13.74 0.54 -8.74
C THR A 71 14.22 1.98 -8.97
N LYS A 72 13.34 2.88 -9.41
CA LYS A 72 13.71 4.24 -9.87
C LYS A 72 13.61 5.36 -8.83
N GLN A 73 13.36 5.08 -7.55
CA GLN A 73 13.38 6.13 -6.54
C GLN A 73 14.62 6.03 -5.64
N LYS A 74 15.79 6.32 -6.24
CA LYS A 74 16.83 7.02 -5.50
C LYS A 74 16.35 8.46 -5.31
N GLN A 75 15.64 8.73 -4.22
CA GLN A 75 15.47 10.08 -3.72
C GLN A 75 16.88 10.57 -3.36
N GLN A 76 17.48 11.34 -4.26
CA GLN A 76 18.59 12.21 -3.94
C GLN A 76 18.02 13.24 -2.97
N CYS A 77 18.20 13.01 -1.66
CA CYS A 77 17.96 14.03 -0.66
C CYS A 77 18.97 15.16 -0.92
N ASN A 78 18.59 16.11 -1.75
CA ASN A 78 19.15 17.45 -1.65
C ASN A 78 18.42 18.11 -0.48
N ASP A 79 19.09 18.16 0.66
CA ASP A 79 18.75 19.08 1.73
C ASP A 79 18.84 20.50 1.17
N SER A 80 17.73 21.04 0.73
CA SER A 80 17.60 22.46 0.39
C SER A 80 16.23 22.94 0.81
N ASN A 81 16.20 23.26 2.11
CA ASN A 81 15.35 24.24 2.76
C ASN A 81 14.60 25.18 1.79
N SER A 82 13.30 25.01 1.63
CA SER A 82 12.38 26.09 1.24
C SER A 82 10.95 25.71 1.60
N SER A 83 10.45 26.32 2.67
CA SER A 83 9.07 26.24 3.12
C SER A 83 8.14 26.95 2.15
N GLU A 84 7.26 26.24 1.45
CA GLU A 84 6.03 26.81 0.89
C GLU A 84 4.87 25.85 1.12
N SER A 85 3.95 26.25 2.01
CA SER A 85 2.70 25.52 2.26
C SER A 85 1.74 25.75 1.11
N PHE A 86 1.24 24.69 0.48
CA PHE A 86 0.03 24.77 -0.34
C PHE A 86 -1.13 24.17 0.47
N ILE A 87 -2.14 24.99 0.75
CA ILE A 87 -3.40 24.55 1.34
C ILE A 87 -4.25 23.97 0.20
N VAL A 88 -4.55 22.67 0.24
CA VAL A 88 -5.58 22.04 -0.61
C VAL A 88 -6.89 22.03 0.18
N SER A 89 -7.88 22.78 -0.30
CA SER A 89 -9.25 22.75 0.24
C SER A 89 -9.95 21.45 -0.15
N ILE A 90 -10.31 20.62 0.84
CA ILE A 90 -11.11 19.40 0.63
C ILE A 90 -12.60 19.76 0.72
N HIS A 91 -13.36 19.47 -0.35
CA HIS A 91 -14.82 19.56 -0.36
C HIS A 91 -15.45 18.46 0.52
N HIS A 92 -16.25 18.90 1.48
CA HIS A 92 -17.03 18.08 2.41
C HIS A 92 -18.21 17.37 1.70
N HIS A 93 -18.15 16.05 1.48
CA HIS A 93 -19.42 15.31 1.31
C HIS A 93 -19.49 13.82 1.71
N ASP A 94 -18.45 13.12 2.17
CA ASP A 94 -18.60 11.68 2.50
C ASP A 94 -17.99 11.22 3.83
N GLN A 95 -18.16 12.03 4.88
CA GLN A 95 -17.73 11.71 6.25
C GLN A 95 -18.73 10.88 7.08
N GLN A 96 -19.67 10.16 6.46
CA GLN A 96 -20.63 9.35 7.25
C GLN A 96 -20.25 7.87 7.41
N PHE A 97 -19.34 7.33 6.60
CA PHE A 97 -18.94 5.92 6.73
C PHE A 97 -17.74 5.67 7.66
N LEU A 98 -16.96 6.70 7.98
CA LEU A 98 -15.72 6.56 8.77
C LEU A 98 -15.96 6.42 10.28
N ILE A 99 -17.13 6.81 10.80
CA ILE A 99 -17.39 6.84 12.25
C ILE A 99 -17.78 5.45 12.81
N LEU A 100 -18.23 4.51 11.97
CA LEU A 100 -18.74 3.22 12.47
C LEU A 100 -17.64 2.18 12.71
N TRP A 101 -16.51 2.24 12.00
CA TRP A 101 -15.42 1.26 12.18
C TRP A 101 -14.49 1.56 13.36
N LEU A 102 -14.41 2.82 13.81
CA LEU A 102 -13.57 3.20 14.96
C LEU A 102 -14.14 2.78 16.32
N ARG A 103 -15.42 2.39 16.42
CA ARG A 103 -16.04 1.99 17.70
C ARG A 103 -16.01 0.50 18.01
N LEU A 104 -15.57 -0.37 17.09
CA LEU A 104 -15.56 -1.83 17.32
C LEU A 104 -14.21 -2.38 17.77
N CYS A 105 -13.10 -1.64 17.63
CA CYS A 105 -11.77 -2.15 17.98
C CYS A 105 -11.15 -1.57 19.26
N LEU A 106 -11.80 -0.61 19.94
CA LEU A 106 -11.29 -0.06 21.20
C LEU A 106 -12.35 -0.03 22.31
N PRO A 107 -12.56 -1.12 23.06
CA PRO A 107 -12.85 -1.04 24.47
C PRO A 107 -11.55 -1.22 25.25
N HIS A 108 -10.93 -0.07 25.55
CA HIS A 108 -10.51 0.24 26.91
C HIS A 108 -9.40 -0.63 27.53
N LEU A 109 -8.16 -0.33 27.12
CA LEU A 109 -7.01 -0.37 28.02
C LEU A 109 -7.27 0.67 29.13
N SER A 110 -7.72 0.26 30.30
CA SER A 110 -7.71 1.10 31.50
C SER A 110 -7.50 0.27 32.74
N GLN A 111 -6.78 0.92 33.66
CA GLN A 111 -6.34 0.54 35.00
C GLN A 111 -5.00 -0.19 34.93
N ALA A 112 -3.85 0.46 35.18
CA ALA A 112 -3.47 1.19 36.40
C ALA A 112 -3.65 0.32 37.64
#